data_AF-A0A7C5SFE9-F1
#
_entry.id   AF-A0A7C5SFE9-F1
#
_cell.length_a   1.000
_cell.length_b   1.000
_cell.length_c   1.000
_cell.angle_alpha   90.00
_cell.angle_beta   90.00
_cell.angle_gamma   90.00
#
_symmetry.space_group_name_H-M   'P 1'
#
loop_
_entity.id
_entity.type
_entity.pdbx_description
1 polymer ?
#
loop_
_entity_poly.entity_id
_entity_poly.type
_entity_poly.pdbx_seq_one_letter_code
_entity_poly.pdbx_strand_id
1 'polypeptide(L)'
;MTGEKPHTEPGRRYMKVIIAGTRVKTPFETLLAAIEQSGWADRICEVVSGGASGVDRLGEHWARTRGIPVRRFEANWNRYGRRAGMIR
;
A
#
# COMPACT_ATOMS: atom_id res chain seq x y z
N MET A 1 7.52 21.83 6.31
CA MET A 1 7.14 20.90 7.40
C MET A 1 7.92 19.63 7.18
N THR A 2 9.05 19.56 7.87
CA THR A 2 10.14 18.59 7.71
C THR A 2 9.67 17.20 8.12
N GLY A 3 9.64 16.26 7.18
CA GLY A 3 9.47 14.85 7.48
C GLY A 3 10.73 14.33 8.14
N GLU A 4 10.78 14.39 9.47
CA GLU A 4 11.78 13.69 10.25
C GLU A 4 11.64 12.19 9.99
N LYS A 5 12.71 11.60 9.46
CA LYS A 5 12.83 10.14 9.41
C LYS A 5 12.96 9.66 10.86
N PRO A 6 12.14 8.71 11.32
CA PRO A 6 12.26 8.18 12.68
C PRO A 6 13.65 7.57 12.88
N HIS A 7 14.24 7.86 14.05
CA HIS A 7 15.54 7.41 14.48
C HIS A 7 15.71 5.88 14.29
N THR A 8 16.77 5.49 13.58
CA THR A 8 17.05 4.10 13.23
C THR A 8 17.70 3.37 14.39
N GLU A 9 16.99 2.45 15.03
CA GLU A 9 17.58 1.42 15.91
C GLU A 9 18.43 0.46 15.05
N PRO A 10 19.68 0.15 15.43
CA PRO A 10 20.54 -0.75 14.66
C PRO A 10 19.91 -2.16 14.61
N GLY A 11 19.43 -2.56 13.42
CA GLY A 11 18.78 -3.85 13.16
C GLY A 11 17.32 -3.78 12.70
N ARG A 12 16.64 -2.64 12.86
CA ARG A 12 15.25 -2.48 12.40
C ARG A 12 15.20 -2.08 10.93
N ARG A 13 14.96 -3.06 10.04
CA ARG A 13 14.70 -2.78 8.61
C ARG A 13 13.29 -2.24 8.42
N TYR A 14 13.18 -1.03 7.91
CA TYR A 14 11.93 -0.46 7.41
C TYR A 14 11.62 -0.97 6.01
N MET A 15 10.35 -1.25 5.75
CA MET A 15 9.87 -1.92 4.55
C MET A 15 9.01 -1.00 3.71
N LYS A 16 9.30 -0.98 2.41
CA LYS A 16 8.36 -0.49 1.41
C LYS A 16 7.55 -1.68 0.92
N VAL A 17 6.23 -1.61 1.02
CA VAL A 17 5.38 -2.77 0.72
C VAL A 17 4.35 -2.45 -0.33
N ILE A 18 4.01 -3.46 -1.12
CA ILE A 18 2.85 -3.44 -2.00
C ILE A 18 1.72 -4.16 -1.27
N ILE A 19 0.58 -3.50 -1.13
CA ILE A 19 -0.64 -4.10 -0.59
C ILE A 19 -1.58 -4.35 -1.76
N ALA A 20 -1.58 -5.58 -2.27
CA ALA A 20 -2.36 -5.96 -3.43
C ALA A 20 -3.26 -7.16 -3.14
N GLY A 21 -4.33 -7.28 -3.91
CA GLY A 21 -5.29 -8.36 -3.78
C GLY A 21 -6.42 -8.25 -4.80
N THR A 22 -7.56 -8.84 -4.48
CA THR A 22 -8.72 -8.86 -5.38
C THR A 22 -9.27 -7.45 -5.64
N ARG A 23 -9.91 -7.30 -6.81
CA ARG A 23 -10.57 -6.06 -7.23
C ARG A 23 -12.01 -5.92 -6.73
N VAL A 24 -12.56 -6.98 -6.16
CA VAL A 24 -13.91 -6.99 -5.56
C VAL A 24 -13.90 -6.38 -4.16
N LYS A 25 -15.09 -6.13 -3.61
CA LYS A 25 -15.24 -5.58 -2.25
C LYS A 25 -14.64 -6.56 -1.23
N THR A 26 -13.59 -6.13 -0.54
CA THR A 26 -12.97 -6.86 0.58
C THR A 26 -13.29 -6.09 1.87
N PRO A 27 -13.70 -6.77 2.96
CA PRO A 27 -13.83 -6.12 4.26
C PRO A 27 -12.49 -5.54 4.72
N PHE A 28 -12.52 -4.37 5.36
CA PHE A 28 -11.29 -3.71 5.79
C PHE A 28 -10.57 -4.51 6.88
N GLU A 29 -11.32 -5.23 7.69
CA GLU A 29 -10.84 -6.11 8.77
C GLU A 29 -9.99 -7.25 8.22
N THR A 30 -10.34 -7.78 7.05
CA THR A 30 -9.53 -8.79 6.37
C THR A 30 -8.17 -8.24 5.97
N LEU A 31 -8.12 -6.98 5.50
CA LEU A 31 -6.86 -6.31 5.20
C LEU A 31 -6.02 -6.12 6.47
N LEU A 32 -6.65 -5.63 7.56
CA LEU A 32 -5.95 -5.43 8.84
C LEU A 32 -5.34 -6.74 9.34
N ALA A 33 -6.12 -7.82 9.34
CA ALA A 33 -5.64 -9.13 9.76
C ALA A 33 -4.46 -9.61 8.91
N ALA A 34 -4.49 -9.40 7.59
CA ALA A 34 -3.38 -9.75 6.70
C ALA A 34 -2.11 -8.93 6.98
N ILE A 35 -2.25 -7.64 7.27
CA ILE A 35 -1.11 -6.77 7.63
C ILE A 35 -0.50 -7.21 8.96
N GLU A 36 -1.32 -7.48 9.97
CA GLU A 36 -0.83 -7.95 11.27
C GLU A 36 -0.15 -9.33 11.14
N GLN A 37 -0.75 -10.27 10.39
CA GLN A 37 -0.18 -11.59 10.13
C GLN A 37 1.15 -11.54 9.36
N SER A 38 1.41 -10.48 8.59
CA SER A 38 2.71 -10.31 7.91
C SER A 38 3.87 -10.10 8.89
N GLY A 39 3.59 -9.68 10.13
CA GLY A 39 4.61 -9.31 11.12
C GLY A 39 5.39 -8.03 10.75
N TRP A 40 4.93 -7.28 9.74
CA TRP A 40 5.60 -6.07 9.26
C TRP A 40 4.85 -4.78 9.59
N ALA A 41 3.68 -4.85 10.25
CA ALA A 41 2.82 -3.69 10.53
C ALA A 41 3.60 -2.47 11.06
N ASP A 42 4.49 -2.67 12.03
CA ASP A 42 5.29 -1.61 12.65
C ASP A 42 6.58 -1.24 11.89
N ARG A 43 6.84 -1.90 10.77
CA ARG A 43 8.04 -1.71 9.94
C ARG A 43 7.72 -1.10 8.58
N ILE A 44 6.44 -1.02 8.21
CA ILE A 44 6.02 -0.43 6.95
C ILE A 44 6.28 1.09 7.00
N CYS A 45 7.18 1.57 6.15
CA CYS A 45 7.49 2.99 6.04
C CYS A 45 6.92 3.65 4.77
N GLU A 46 6.48 2.84 3.81
CA GLU A 46 5.90 3.32 2.55
C GLU A 46 4.99 2.24 1.96
N VAL A 47 3.81 2.63 1.48
CA VAL A 47 2.92 1.75 0.73
C VAL A 47 2.94 2.12 -0.75
N VAL A 48 3.24 1.13 -1.59
CA VAL A 48 3.23 1.26 -3.04
C VAL A 48 1.92 0.64 -3.55
N SER A 49 1.13 1.42 -4.30
CA SER A 49 -0.17 0.99 -4.82
C SER A 49 -0.22 1.11 -6.34
N GLY A 50 -0.89 0.16 -6.99
CA GLY A 50 -1.17 0.20 -8.43
C GLY A 50 -2.42 1.01 -8.79
N GLY A 51 -3.12 1.58 -7.81
CA GLY A 51 -4.34 2.36 -7.99
C GLY A 51 -5.55 1.55 -8.46
N ALA A 52 -5.57 0.23 -8.29
CA ALA A 52 -6.73 -0.59 -8.65
C ALA A 52 -7.89 -0.47 -7.63
N SER A 53 -9.10 -0.82 -8.05
CA SER A 53 -10.22 -1.00 -7.11
C SER A 53 -9.96 -2.18 -6.16
N GLY A 54 -10.65 -2.21 -5.02
CA GLY A 54 -10.54 -3.29 -4.04
C GLY A 54 -9.36 -3.10 -3.08
N VAL A 55 -8.56 -4.14 -2.90
CA VAL A 55 -7.51 -4.20 -1.87
C VAL A 55 -6.46 -3.10 -2.01
N ASP A 56 -6.12 -2.70 -3.24
CA ASP A 56 -5.17 -1.62 -3.51
C ASP A 56 -5.65 -0.32 -2.83
N ARG A 57 -6.90 0.08 -3.07
CA ARG A 57 -7.53 1.26 -2.45
C ARG A 57 -7.67 1.14 -0.93
N LEU A 58 -7.92 -0.06 -0.41
CA LEU A 58 -7.95 -0.30 1.03
C LEU A 58 -6.56 -0.16 1.66
N GLY A 59 -5.51 -0.63 0.98
CA GLY A 59 -4.11 -0.48 1.38
C GLY A 59 -3.69 1.00 1.43
N GLU A 60 -4.08 1.78 0.42
CA GLU A 60 -3.88 3.23 0.46
C GLU A 60 -4.61 3.89 1.63
N HIS A 61 -5.84 3.46 1.92
CA HIS A 61 -6.62 3.99 3.04
C HIS A 61 -5.94 3.68 4.38
N TRP A 62 -5.53 2.42 4.59
CA TRP A 62 -4.80 2.00 5.78
C TRP A 62 -3.50 2.79 5.99
N ALA A 63 -2.74 3.03 4.92
CA ALA A 63 -1.51 3.82 5.00
C ALA A 63 -1.80 5.27 5.42
N ARG A 64 -2.83 5.89 4.83
CA ARG A 64 -3.25 7.26 5.15
C ARG A 64 -3.69 7.43 6.59
N THR A 65 -4.45 6.48 7.14
CA THR A 65 -4.92 6.56 8.53
C THR A 65 -3.78 6.45 9.54
N ARG A 66 -2.63 5.89 9.14
CA ARG A 66 -1.41 5.77 9.95
C ARG A 66 -0.33 6.81 9.61
N GLY A 67 -0.61 7.76 8.72
CA GLY A 67 0.38 8.76 8.28
C GLY A 67 1.53 8.19 7.45
N ILE A 68 1.40 6.97 6.94
CA ILE A 68 2.40 6.31 6.10
C ILE A 68 2.27 6.84 4.66
N PRO A 69 3.37 7.27 4.02
CA PRO A 69 3.33 7.76 2.64
C PRO A 69 2.88 6.67 1.66
N VAL A 70 2.04 7.07 0.71
CA VAL A 70 1.55 6.21 -0.38
C VAL A 70 2.14 6.67 -1.70
N ARG A 71 2.82 5.78 -2.42
CA ARG A 71 3.27 6.00 -3.79
C ARG A 71 2.38 5.23 -4.76
N ARG A 72 1.66 5.97 -5.61
CA ARG A 72 0.78 5.39 -6.61
C ARG A 72 1.47 5.26 -7.95
N PHE A 73 1.33 4.10 -8.57
CA PHE A 73 1.69 3.82 -9.95
C PHE A 73 0.41 3.47 -10.70
N GLU A 74 -0.42 4.50 -10.92
CA GLU A 74 -1.71 4.35 -11.58
C GLU A 74 -1.49 3.92 -13.03
N ALA A 75 -2.09 2.78 -13.41
CA ALA A 75 -2.19 2.42 -14.82
C ALA A 75 -3.14 3.41 -15.53
N ASN A 76 -2.80 3.83 -16.73
CA ASN A 76 -3.62 4.78 -17.49
C ASN A 76 -4.84 4.07 -18.12
N TRP A 77 -5.79 3.67 -17.26
CA TRP A 77 -6.99 2.91 -17.64
C TRP A 77 -7.86 3.65 -18.66
N ASN A 78 -7.93 4.98 -18.56
CA ASN A 78 -8.64 5.83 -19.52
C ASN A 78 -8.04 5.74 -20.93
N ARG A 79 -6.72 5.54 -21.03
CA ARG A 79 -6.02 5.49 -22.32
C ARG A 79 -5.96 4.08 -22.91
N TYR A 80 -5.85 3.04 -22.09
CA TYR A 80 -5.56 1.68 -22.58
C TYR A 80 -6.56 0.59 -22.17
N GLY A 81 -7.65 0.94 -21.46
CA GLY A 81 -8.67 -0.03 -21.04
C GLY A 81 -8.07 -1.21 -20.25
N ARG A 82 -8.56 -2.44 -20.47
CA ARG A 82 -8.02 -3.65 -19.80
C ARG A 82 -6.52 -3.89 -20.02
N ARG A 83 -5.93 -3.35 -21.09
CA ARG A 83 -4.50 -3.47 -21.39
C ARG A 83 -3.63 -2.56 -20.51
N ALA A 84 -4.20 -1.53 -19.89
CA ALA A 84 -3.47 -0.64 -18.99
C ALA A 84 -2.79 -1.41 -17.85
N GLY A 85 -3.45 -2.46 -17.34
CA GLY A 85 -2.87 -3.32 -16.31
C GLY A 85 -1.70 -4.20 -16.76
N MET A 86 -1.51 -4.38 -18.08
CA MET A 86 -0.48 -5.22 -18.71
C MET A 86 0.66 -4.41 -19.34
N ILE A 87 0.46 -3.11 -19.55
CA ILE A 87 1.44 -2.16 -20.13
C ILE A 87 2.37 -1.55 -19.05
N ARG A 88 2.12 -1.85 -17.78
CA ARG A 88 2.82 -1.26 -16.62
C ARG A 88 4.01 -2.09 -16.16
#